data_AF-A0A0Q8QQE5-F1
#
_entry.id   AF-A0A0Q8QQE5-F1
#
_cell.length_a   1.000
_cell.length_b   1.000
_cell.length_c   1.000
_cell.angle_alpha   90.00
_cell.angle_beta   90.00
_cell.angle_gamma   90.00
#
_symmetry.space_group_name_H-M   'P 1'
#
loop_
_entity.id
_entity.type
_entity.pdbx_description
1 polymer ?
#
loop_
_entity_poly.entity_id
_entity_poly.type
_entity_poly.pdbx_seq_one_letter_code
_entity_poly.pdbx_strand_id
1 'polypeptide(L)'
;MIDKSDKSLAALLSDLTRDMVDLVRQEIALARAEMSTKIGSAQAALTSVAIGAAILLAGLFIILLAVVKGVEMILPPSVAPWLAPLIVGAVVVVIGYVMLKGGSSKLTAENLMPNKTMDSLKRDKIVAQEKMQ
;
A
#
# COMPACT_ATOMS: atom_id res chain seq x y z
N MET A 1 -15.50 65.15 -10.58
CA MET A 1 -15.36 64.47 -9.28
C MET A 1 -15.46 62.98 -9.56
N ILE A 2 -14.34 62.27 -9.64
CA ILE A 2 -14.35 60.81 -9.83
C ILE A 2 -14.31 60.17 -8.44
N ASP A 3 -15.29 59.30 -8.23
CA ASP A 3 -15.69 58.72 -6.96
C ASP A 3 -14.59 57.85 -6.32
N LYS A 4 -14.35 58.06 -5.02
CA LYS A 4 -13.38 57.27 -4.23
C LYS A 4 -13.94 55.90 -3.85
N SER A 5 -15.25 55.70 -3.95
CA SER A 5 -15.95 54.50 -3.48
C SER A 5 -15.77 53.33 -4.44
N ASP A 6 -15.80 53.58 -5.75
CA ASP A 6 -15.50 52.58 -6.79
C ASP A 6 -14.07 52.02 -6.67
N LYS A 7 -13.10 52.87 -6.30
CA LYS A 7 -11.71 52.46 -6.08
C LYS A 7 -11.54 51.62 -4.81
N SER A 8 -12.41 51.81 -3.82
CA SER A 8 -12.44 51.05 -2.56
C SER A 8 -13.02 49.65 -2.75
N LEU A 9 -14.14 49.52 -3.48
CA LEU A 9 -14.73 48.22 -3.80
C LEU A 9 -13.82 47.36 -4.70
N ALA A 10 -13.17 47.99 -5.68
CA ALA A 10 -12.17 47.33 -6.50
C ALA A 10 -10.94 46.88 -5.69
N ALA A 11 -10.51 47.67 -4.69
CA ALA A 11 -9.42 47.31 -3.78
C ALA A 11 -9.79 46.12 -2.87
N LEU A 12 -10.98 46.11 -2.28
CA LEU A 12 -11.46 45.01 -1.43
C LEU A 12 -11.62 43.70 -2.21
N LEU A 13 -12.10 43.76 -3.45
CA LEU A 13 -12.19 42.59 -4.33
C LEU A 13 -10.80 42.08 -4.74
N SER A 14 -9.85 42.98 -4.96
CA SER A 14 -8.45 42.65 -5.22
C SER A 14 -7.78 41.97 -4.01
N ASP A 15 -8.07 42.44 -2.80
CA ASP A 15 -7.53 41.84 -1.57
C ASP A 15 -8.16 40.47 -1.30
N LEU A 16 -9.47 40.32 -1.47
CA LEU A 16 -10.15 39.05 -1.26
C LEU A 16 -9.72 37.99 -2.29
N THR A 17 -9.55 38.37 -3.55
CA THR A 17 -9.03 37.45 -4.59
C THR A 17 -7.58 37.04 -4.31
N ARG A 18 -6.77 37.95 -3.78
CA ARG A 18 -5.40 37.66 -3.33
C ARG A 18 -5.38 36.70 -2.15
N ASP A 19 -6.21 36.92 -1.14
CA ASP A 19 -6.34 36.03 0.02
C ASP A 19 -6.82 34.63 -0.40
N MET A 20 -7.80 34.53 -1.30
CA MET A 20 -8.27 33.24 -1.84
C MET A 20 -7.18 32.49 -2.61
N VAL A 21 -6.36 33.21 -3.41
CA VAL A 21 -5.20 32.62 -4.09
C VAL A 21 -4.16 32.12 -3.08
N ASP A 22 -3.95 32.85 -1.99
CA ASP A 22 -3.01 32.46 -0.94
C ASP A 22 -3.50 31.26 -0.12
N LEU A 23 -4.81 31.16 0.16
CA LEU A 23 -5.45 29.98 0.74
C LEU A 23 -5.31 28.74 -0.14
N VAL A 24 -5.60 28.85 -1.45
CA VAL A 24 -5.44 27.72 -2.39
C VAL A 24 -3.98 27.25 -2.44
N ARG A 25 -3.02 28.19 -2.44
CA ARG A 25 -1.59 27.86 -2.38
C ARG A 25 -1.21 27.14 -1.09
N GLN A 26 -1.74 27.57 0.05
CA GLN A 26 -1.53 26.90 1.33
C GLN A 26 -2.11 25.49 1.35
N GLU A 27 -3.33 25.30 0.83
CA GLU A 27 -3.97 23.98 0.77
C GLU A 27 -3.18 23.02 -0.13
N ILE A 28 -2.65 23.50 -1.27
CA ILE A 28 -1.76 22.72 -2.13
C ILE A 28 -0.45 22.38 -1.41
N ALA A 29 0.15 23.34 -0.69
CA ALA A 29 1.37 23.11 0.08
C ALA A 29 1.14 22.09 1.21
N LEU A 30 0.00 22.16 1.89
CA LEU A 30 -0.40 21.23 2.94
C LEU A 30 -0.67 19.84 2.38
N ALA A 31 -1.45 19.73 1.31
CA ALA A 31 -1.72 18.46 0.62
C ALA A 31 -0.41 17.81 0.14
N ARG A 32 0.53 18.61 -0.38
CA ARG A 32 1.86 18.13 -0.79
C ARG A 32 2.68 17.65 0.41
N ALA A 33 2.65 18.37 1.53
CA ALA A 33 3.32 17.96 2.76
C ALA A 33 2.76 16.64 3.31
N GLU A 34 1.42 16.52 3.41
CA GLU A 34 0.76 15.30 3.88
C GLU A 34 1.04 14.12 2.95
N MET A 35 1.00 14.33 1.63
CA MET A 35 1.33 13.29 0.65
C MET A 35 2.79 12.84 0.77
N SER A 36 3.73 13.78 0.96
CA SER A 36 5.15 13.47 1.21
C SER A 36 5.33 12.63 2.47
N THR A 37 4.66 13.00 3.57
CA THR A 37 4.68 12.24 4.83
C THR A 37 4.07 10.84 4.66
N LYS A 38 2.94 10.70 3.94
CA LYS A 38 2.32 9.40 3.64
C LYS A 38 3.23 8.51 2.78
N ILE A 39 3.92 9.08 1.79
CA ILE A 39 4.88 8.34 0.97
C ILE A 39 6.09 7.90 1.82
N GLY A 40 6.66 8.79 2.62
CA GLY A 40 7.80 8.46 3.48
C GLY A 40 7.47 7.40 4.53
N SER A 41 6.28 7.47 5.14
CA SER A 41 5.81 6.45 6.08
C SER A 41 5.51 5.12 5.40
N ALA A 42 4.91 5.12 4.20
CA ALA A 42 4.73 3.91 3.40
C ALA A 42 6.08 3.28 3.02
N GLN A 43 7.07 4.09 2.65
CA GLN A 43 8.42 3.62 2.36
C GLN A 43 9.08 2.98 3.58
N ALA A 44 9.01 3.64 4.75
CA ALA A 44 9.54 3.10 6.00
C ALA A 44 8.82 1.81 6.44
N ALA A 45 7.51 1.71 6.21
CA ALA A 45 6.74 0.50 6.44
C ALA A 45 7.19 -0.65 5.50
N LEU A 46 7.39 -0.36 4.22
CA LEU A 46 7.87 -1.35 3.26
C LEU A 46 9.29 -1.84 3.59
N THR A 47 10.20 -0.95 3.97
CA THR A 47 11.57 -1.34 4.33
C THR A 47 11.61 -2.19 5.59
N SER A 48 10.85 -1.82 6.64
CA SER A 48 10.76 -2.62 7.86
C SER A 48 10.14 -4.00 7.62
N VAL A 49 9.08 -4.10 6.80
CA VAL A 49 8.49 -5.37 6.38
C VAL A 49 9.50 -6.21 5.59
N ALA A 50 10.24 -5.62 4.66
CA ALA A 50 11.25 -6.33 3.88
C ALA A 50 12.38 -6.89 4.74
N ILE A 51 12.91 -6.09 5.69
CA ILE A 51 13.94 -6.53 6.63
C ILE A 51 13.41 -7.66 7.53
N GLY A 52 12.21 -7.48 8.10
CA GLY A 52 11.56 -8.50 8.91
C GLY A 52 11.35 -9.81 8.14
N ALA A 53 10.86 -9.73 6.91
CA ALA A 53 10.69 -10.89 6.04
C ALA A 53 12.02 -11.59 5.73
N ALA A 54 13.10 -10.84 5.48
CA ALA A 54 14.43 -11.41 5.26
C ALA A 54 14.96 -12.15 6.49
N ILE A 55 14.80 -11.57 7.69
CA ILE A 55 15.20 -12.21 8.96
C ILE A 55 14.38 -13.48 9.21
N LEU A 56 13.06 -13.41 9.01
CA LEU A 56 12.18 -14.56 9.16
C LEU A 56 12.52 -15.67 8.15
N LEU A 57 12.86 -15.32 6.91
CA LEU A 57 13.30 -16.28 5.90
C LEU A 57 14.61 -16.96 6.29
N ALA A 58 15.58 -16.20 6.81
CA ALA A 58 16.83 -16.75 7.32
C ALA A 58 16.59 -17.70 8.50
N GLY A 59 15.75 -17.30 9.46
CA GLY A 59 15.35 -18.13 10.59
C GLY A 59 14.61 -19.40 10.16
N LEU A 60 13.74 -19.30 9.15
CA LEU A 60 13.04 -20.44 8.56
C LEU A 60 14.02 -21.47 8.00
N PHE A 61 15.06 -21.04 7.27
CA PHE A 61 16.09 -21.98 6.79
C PHE A 61 16.80 -22.70 7.93
N ILE A 62 17.14 -22.00 9.01
CA ILE A 62 17.78 -22.62 10.18
C ILE A 62 16.85 -23.67 10.81
N ILE A 63 15.57 -23.36 10.97
CA ILE A 63 14.57 -24.31 11.49
C ILE A 63 14.42 -25.51 10.56
N LEU A 64 14.31 -25.29 9.24
CA LEU A 64 14.19 -26.39 8.27
C LEU A 64 15.42 -27.29 8.30
N LEU A 65 16.63 -26.74 8.41
CA LEU A 65 17.86 -27.52 8.60
C LEU A 65 17.83 -28.33 9.89
N ALA A 66 17.35 -27.75 10.99
CA ALA A 66 17.19 -28.48 12.25
C ALA A 66 16.18 -29.63 12.12
N VAL A 67 15.06 -29.41 11.40
CA VAL A 67 14.07 -30.47 11.12
C VAL A 67 14.69 -31.57 10.25
N VAL A 68 15.44 -31.22 9.20
CA VAL A 68 16.16 -32.19 8.36
C VAL A 68 17.07 -33.04 9.23
N LYS A 69 17.87 -32.42 10.11
CA LYS A 69 18.76 -33.13 11.04
C LYS A 69 18.00 -34.02 12.03
N GLY A 70 16.84 -33.58 12.50
CA GLY A 70 15.96 -34.40 13.33
C GLY A 70 15.44 -35.63 12.59
N VAL A 71 15.05 -35.49 11.32
CA VAL A 71 14.60 -36.61 10.47
C VAL A 71 15.75 -37.56 10.13
N GLU A 72 16.95 -37.05 9.88
CA GLU A 72 18.15 -37.86 9.66
C GLU A 72 18.43 -38.82 10.83
N MET A 73 18.11 -38.45 12.07
CA MET A 73 18.32 -39.29 13.26
C MET A 73 17.43 -40.54 13.29
N ILE A 74 16.33 -40.53 12.56
CA ILE A 74 15.33 -41.62 12.54
C ILE A 74 15.57 -42.55 11.33
N LEU A 75 16.26 -42.07 10.29
CA LEU A 75 16.51 -42.79 9.05
C LEU A 75 17.84 -43.56 9.09
N PRO A 76 17.98 -44.64 8.30
CA PRO A 76 19.26 -45.32 8.13
C PRO A 76 20.35 -44.36 7.59
N PRO A 77 21.59 -44.41 8.08
CA PRO A 77 22.66 -43.49 7.68
C PRO A 77 22.99 -43.47 6.19
N SER A 78 22.72 -44.58 5.48
CA SER A 78 22.95 -44.70 4.04
C SER A 78 21.97 -43.89 3.19
N VAL A 79 20.76 -43.63 3.69
CA VAL A 79 19.70 -42.90 2.95
C VAL A 79 19.39 -41.54 3.54
N ALA A 80 19.69 -41.33 4.82
CA ALA A 80 19.39 -40.11 5.56
C ALA A 80 19.85 -38.81 4.84
N PRO A 81 21.09 -38.69 4.30
CA PRO A 81 21.57 -37.41 3.78
C PRO A 81 20.81 -36.86 2.57
N TRP A 82 20.19 -37.72 1.76
CA TRP A 82 19.43 -37.29 0.58
C TRP A 82 17.92 -37.41 0.78
N LEU A 83 17.44 -38.40 1.54
CA LEU A 83 16.02 -38.65 1.71
C LEU A 83 15.37 -37.71 2.74
N ALA A 84 16.06 -37.39 3.83
CA ALA A 84 15.55 -36.46 4.85
C ALA A 84 15.24 -35.06 4.28
N PRO A 85 16.17 -34.37 3.58
CA PRO A 85 15.86 -33.08 2.99
C PRO A 85 14.81 -33.15 1.88
N LEU A 86 14.71 -34.28 1.16
CA LEU A 86 13.69 -34.47 0.12
C LEU A 86 12.28 -34.57 0.71
N ILE A 87 12.11 -35.31 1.82
CA ILE A 87 10.82 -35.41 2.52
C ILE A 87 10.41 -34.05 3.10
N VAL A 88 11.32 -33.38 3.82
CA VAL A 88 11.03 -32.07 4.42
C VAL A 88 10.74 -31.03 3.34
N GLY A 89 11.54 -31.01 2.27
CA GLY A 89 11.33 -30.13 1.12
C GLY A 89 9.98 -30.36 0.44
N ALA A 90 9.58 -31.62 0.22
CA ALA A 90 8.28 -31.94 -0.36
C ALA A 90 7.12 -31.42 0.49
N VAL A 91 7.17 -31.59 1.82
CA VAL A 91 6.16 -31.06 2.75
C VAL A 91 6.08 -29.54 2.66
N VAL A 92 7.22 -28.85 2.67
CA VAL A 92 7.29 -27.38 2.56
C VAL A 92 6.71 -26.88 1.22
N VAL A 93 7.04 -27.55 0.11
CA VAL A 93 6.50 -27.22 -1.21
C VAL A 93 4.97 -27.38 -1.26
N VAL A 94 4.43 -28.45 -0.68
CA VAL A 94 2.98 -28.67 -0.61
C VAL A 94 2.30 -27.57 0.20
N ILE A 95 2.85 -27.22 1.37
CA ILE A 95 2.33 -26.11 2.20
C ILE A 95 2.35 -24.80 1.40
N GLY A 96 3.48 -24.48 0.77
CA GLY A 96 3.64 -23.27 -0.04
C GLY A 96 2.64 -23.21 -1.20
N TYR A 97 2.44 -24.33 -1.90
CA TYR A 97 1.47 -24.43 -2.99
C TYR A 97 0.03 -24.19 -2.53
N VAL A 98 -0.37 -24.78 -1.39
CA VAL A 98 -1.71 -24.57 -0.80
C VAL A 98 -1.90 -23.11 -0.38
N MET A 99 -0.89 -22.51 0.24
CA MET A 99 -0.92 -21.09 0.65
C MET A 99 -1.02 -20.15 -0.56
N LEU A 100 -0.26 -20.41 -1.64
CA LEU A 100 -0.34 -19.62 -2.87
C LEU A 100 -1.75 -19.68 -3.45
N LYS A 101 -2.32 -20.88 -3.58
CA LYS A 101 -3.68 -21.06 -4.10
C LYS A 101 -4.74 -20.33 -3.25
N GLY A 102 -4.60 -20.33 -1.92
CA GLY A 102 -5.49 -19.61 -1.02
C GLY A 102 -5.30 -18.09 -1.05
N GLY A 103 -4.04 -17.62 -1.06
CA GLY A 103 -3.69 -16.21 -0.99
C GLY A 103 -3.97 -15.44 -2.29
N SER A 104 -3.74 -16.06 -3.45
CA SER A 104 -4.01 -15.43 -4.75
C SER A 104 -5.47 -15.03 -4.94
N SER A 105 -6.42 -15.73 -4.32
CA SER A 105 -7.85 -15.38 -4.37
C SER A 105 -8.19 -14.05 -3.67
N LYS A 106 -7.35 -13.60 -2.75
CA LYS A 106 -7.55 -12.37 -1.96
C LYS A 106 -6.87 -11.15 -2.56
N LEU A 107 -5.92 -11.35 -3.49
CA LEU A 107 -5.14 -10.29 -4.13
C LEU A 107 -5.73 -9.85 -5.48
N THR A 108 -6.93 -10.29 -5.84
CA THR A 108 -7.62 -9.87 -7.05
C THR A 108 -7.80 -8.35 -7.07
N ALA A 109 -7.56 -7.71 -8.23
CA ALA A 109 -7.71 -6.27 -8.42
C ALA A 109 -9.07 -5.74 -7.93
N GLU A 110 -10.12 -6.55 -8.02
CA GLU A 110 -11.48 -6.24 -7.57
C GLU A 110 -11.60 -6.02 -6.04
N ASN A 111 -10.72 -6.62 -5.24
CA ASN A 111 -10.63 -6.40 -3.79
C ASN A 111 -9.70 -5.24 -3.40
N LEU A 112 -8.85 -4.80 -4.34
CA LEU A 112 -7.89 -3.70 -4.14
C LEU A 112 -8.40 -2.37 -4.73
N MET A 113 -9.37 -2.42 -5.64
CA MET A 113 -10.07 -1.24 -6.14
C MET A 113 -11.09 -0.78 -5.09
N PRO A 114 -11.03 0.48 -4.63
CA PRO A 114 -11.99 1.00 -3.67
C PRO A 114 -13.35 1.20 -4.37
N ASN A 115 -14.19 0.17 -4.35
CA ASN A 115 -15.50 0.14 -4.99
C ASN A 115 -16.40 1.30 -4.56
N LYS A 116 -16.32 1.69 -3.28
CA LYS A 116 -17.04 2.84 -2.70
C LYS A 116 -16.64 4.17 -3.37
N THR A 117 -15.36 4.36 -3.69
CA THR A 117 -14.85 5.59 -4.29
C THR A 117 -15.28 5.73 -5.74
N MET A 118 -15.30 4.62 -6.49
CA MET A 118 -15.80 4.62 -7.87
C MET A 118 -17.30 4.93 -7.96
N ASP A 119 -18.11 4.44 -7.01
CA ASP A 119 -19.55 4.72 -7.00
C ASP A 119 -19.85 6.18 -6.67
N SER A 120 -19.09 6.80 -5.76
CA SER A 120 -19.21 8.24 -5.48
C SER A 120 -18.82 9.09 -6.69
N LEU A 121 -17.71 8.77 -7.37
CA LEU A 121 -17.29 9.48 -8.58
C LEU A 121 -18.29 9.35 -9.74
N LYS A 122 -18.98 8.20 -9.86
CA LYS A 122 -20.05 8.01 -10.85
C LYS A 122 -21.28 8.85 -10.52
N ARG A 123 -21.70 8.90 -9.25
CA ARG A 123 -22.83 9.75 -8.83
C ARG A 123 -22.55 11.23 -9.07
N ASP A 124 -21.33 11.68 -8.76
CA ASP A 124 -20.97 13.09 -8.93
C ASP A 124 -20.98 13.51 -10.41
N LYS A 125 -20.59 12.62 -11.32
CA LYS A 125 -20.73 12.85 -12.77
C LYS A 125 -22.18 13.02 -13.20
N ILE A 126 -23.08 12.20 -12.69
CA ILE A 126 -24.51 12.25 -13.05
C ILE A 126 -25.11 13.58 -12.58
N VAL A 127 -24.84 13.99 -11.34
CA VAL A 127 -25.33 15.26 -10.78
C VAL A 127 -24.76 16.48 -11.52
N ALA A 128 -23.48 16.41 -11.93
CA ALA A 128 -22.87 17.48 -12.72
C ALA A 128 -23.46 17.59 -14.14
N GLN A 129 -23.86 16.47 -14.76
CA GLN A 129 -24.50 16.48 -16.07
C GLN A 129 -25.96 16.96 -16.01
N GLU A 130 -26.71 16.61 -14.96
CA GLU A 130 -28.08 17.12 -14.75
C GLU A 130 -28.13 18.64 -14.57
N LYS A 131 -27.10 19.24 -13.94
CA LYS A 131 -27.05 20.70 -13.75
C LYS A 131 -26.66 21.50 -14.99
N MET A 132 -26.23 20.85 -16.07
CA MET A 132 -25.86 21.50 -17.33
C MET A 132 -26.94 21.39 -18.42
N GLN A 133 -28.06 20.73 -18.13
CA GLN A 133 -29.28 20.70 -18.95
C GLN A 133 -30.34 21.63 -18.36
#